data_AF-A0A961Y3A4-F1
#
_entry.id   AF-A0A961Y3A4-F1
#
_cell.length_a   1.000
_cell.length_b   1.000
_cell.length_c   1.000
_cell.angle_alpha   90.00
_cell.angle_beta   90.00
_cell.angle_gamma   90.00
#
_symmetry.space_group_name_H-M   'P 1'
#
loop_
_entity.id
_entity.type
_entity.pdbx_description
1 polymer ?
#
loop_
_entity_poly.entity_id
_entity_poly.type
_entity_poly.pdbx_seq_one_letter_code
_entity_poly.pdbx_strand_id
1 'polypeptide(L)'
;MESFDDPESYAISHIGWGLQDRAYWSVLSFYDREATAGMDARAFAGNFLWSTGPNNEAGGKRETACHIDIPMRHCTVELDGEEVVRRGKVLPAGGAKA
;
A
#
# COMPACT_ATOMS: atom_id res chain seq x y z
N MET A 1 -15.41 -4.50 7.53
CA MET A 1 -15.61 -3.09 7.95
C MET A 1 -16.94 -2.95 8.68
N GLU A 2 -18.08 -3.27 8.07
CA GLU A 2 -19.41 -3.22 8.74
C GLU A 2 -19.47 -3.90 10.13
N SER A 3 -18.79 -5.03 10.32
CA SER A 3 -18.75 -5.75 11.60
C SER A 3 -18.12 -4.97 12.77
N PHE A 4 -17.40 -3.88 12.49
CA PHE A 4 -16.80 -3.01 13.51
C PHE A 4 -17.76 -1.88 13.95
N ASP A 5 -18.88 -1.68 13.24
CA ASP A 5 -19.88 -0.64 13.51
C ASP A 5 -19.27 0.77 13.74
N ASP A 6 -18.22 1.08 12.97
CA ASP A 6 -17.46 2.32 13.10
C ASP A 6 -17.22 2.95 11.73
N PRO A 7 -17.79 4.15 11.45
CA PRO A 7 -17.62 4.83 10.17
C PRO A 7 -16.16 5.24 9.89
N GLU A 8 -15.31 5.36 10.90
CA GLU A 8 -13.89 5.67 10.70
C GLU A 8 -13.15 4.54 9.96
N SER A 9 -13.67 3.31 10.01
CA SER A 9 -13.12 2.14 9.31
C SER A 9 -12.99 2.33 7.79
N TYR A 10 -13.78 3.24 7.20
CA TYR A 10 -13.80 3.47 5.76
C TYR A 10 -12.86 4.60 5.31
N ALA A 11 -12.29 5.37 6.24
CA ALA A 11 -11.45 6.51 5.92
C ALA A 11 -10.05 6.07 5.46
N ILE A 12 -9.50 6.75 4.44
CA ILE A 12 -8.12 6.49 3.98
C ILE A 12 -7.11 6.86 5.07
N SER A 13 -6.15 5.97 5.31
CA SER A 13 -4.98 6.19 6.17
C SER A 13 -3.75 6.50 5.30
N HIS A 14 -2.71 5.67 5.31
CA HIS A 14 -1.50 5.90 4.51
C HIS A 14 -1.67 5.50 3.04
N ILE A 15 -0.88 6.14 2.18
CA ILE A 15 -0.71 5.83 0.76
C ILE A 15 0.78 5.83 0.41
N GLY A 16 1.19 5.00 -0.54
CA GLY A 16 2.59 4.90 -0.96
C GLY A 16 2.81 3.84 -2.03
N TRP A 17 4.08 3.54 -2.29
CA TRP A 17 4.50 2.49 -3.24
C TRP A 17 5.67 1.68 -2.71
N GLY A 18 5.76 0.43 -3.17
CA GLY A 18 6.79 -0.51 -2.78
C GLY A 18 8.11 -0.30 -3.53
N LEU A 19 9.22 -0.59 -2.85
CA LEU A 19 10.60 -0.49 -3.35
C LEU A 19 11.43 -1.75 -3.08
N GLN A 20 10.83 -2.83 -2.57
CA GLN A 20 11.58 -4.05 -2.24
C GLN A 20 11.61 -5.00 -3.44
N ASP A 21 12.74 -5.02 -4.14
CA ASP A 21 12.94 -5.90 -5.31
C ASP A 21 12.97 -7.40 -4.95
N ARG A 22 13.17 -7.74 -3.69
CA ARG A 22 13.13 -9.14 -3.21
C ARG A 22 11.76 -9.60 -2.73
N ALA A 23 10.78 -8.71 -2.74
CA ALA A 23 9.40 -9.04 -2.40
C ALA A 23 8.62 -9.32 -3.68
N TYR A 24 7.82 -10.38 -3.69
CA TYR A 24 7.09 -10.79 -4.88
C TYR A 24 5.59 -10.90 -4.61
N TRP A 25 4.78 -10.30 -5.49
CA TRP A 25 3.32 -10.35 -5.37
C TRP A 25 2.76 -11.78 -5.24
N SER A 26 3.37 -12.76 -5.92
CA SER A 26 2.95 -14.17 -5.88
C SER A 26 3.22 -14.86 -4.55
N VAL A 27 4.07 -14.31 -3.67
CA VAL A 27 4.47 -14.99 -2.44
C VAL A 27 3.28 -15.20 -1.49
N LEU A 28 2.29 -14.31 -1.51
CA LEU A 28 1.11 -14.43 -0.66
C LEU A 28 0.33 -15.74 -0.92
N SER A 29 0.40 -16.32 -2.13
CA SER A 29 -0.28 -17.59 -2.42
C SER A 29 0.48 -18.82 -1.94
N PHE A 30 1.72 -18.69 -1.46
CA PHE A 30 2.55 -19.80 -1.00
C PHE A 30 2.53 -19.98 0.52
N TYR A 31 1.97 -19.04 1.27
CA TYR A 31 1.90 -19.08 2.73
C TYR A 31 0.47 -19.21 3.22
N ASP A 32 0.29 -19.98 4.29
CA ASP A 32 -0.95 -19.98 5.07
C ASP A 32 -1.19 -18.60 5.69
N ARG A 33 -2.46 -18.29 5.96
CA ARG A 33 -2.88 -16.97 6.46
C ARG A 33 -2.25 -16.64 7.81
N GLU A 34 -2.02 -17.65 8.64
CA GLU A 34 -1.44 -17.56 9.97
C GLU A 34 0.10 -17.48 9.95
N ALA A 35 0.72 -17.89 8.82
CA ALA A 35 2.17 -17.94 8.67
C ALA A 35 2.77 -16.63 8.15
N THR A 36 1.95 -15.66 7.75
CA THR A 36 2.43 -14.41 7.17
C THR A 36 1.55 -13.23 7.56
N ALA A 37 2.18 -12.09 7.85
CA ALA A 37 1.46 -10.83 7.88
C ALA A 37 1.14 -10.32 6.47
N GLY A 38 1.77 -10.86 5.42
CA GLY A 38 1.64 -10.41 4.02
C GLY A 38 2.64 -9.32 3.63
N MET A 39 3.87 -9.35 4.14
CA MET A 39 4.88 -8.31 3.88
C MET A 39 5.29 -8.22 2.41
N ASP A 40 5.40 -9.35 1.71
CA ASP A 40 5.69 -9.35 0.27
C ASP A 40 4.63 -8.58 -0.52
N ALA A 41 3.35 -8.78 -0.19
CA ALA A 41 2.25 -8.06 -0.82
C ALA A 41 2.34 -6.55 -0.56
N ARG A 42 2.76 -6.14 0.64
CA ARG A 42 2.94 -4.72 1.00
C ARG A 42 4.15 -4.07 0.35
N ALA A 43 5.23 -4.82 0.12
CA ALA A 43 6.54 -4.24 -0.18
C ALA A 43 7.00 -4.40 -1.63
N PHE A 44 6.39 -5.29 -2.44
CA PHE A 44 6.90 -5.59 -3.78
C PHE A 44 7.06 -4.32 -4.63
N ALA A 45 8.20 -4.23 -5.31
CA ALA A 45 8.58 -3.04 -6.06
C ALA A 45 7.52 -2.66 -7.10
N GLY A 46 7.11 -1.40 -7.08
CA GLY A 46 6.15 -0.83 -8.03
C GLY A 46 4.68 -1.11 -7.71
N ASN A 47 4.34 -1.66 -6.54
CA ASN A 47 2.95 -1.66 -6.09
C ASN A 47 2.47 -0.23 -5.80
N PHE A 48 1.15 -0.04 -5.75
CA PHE A 48 0.55 1.10 -5.06
C PHE A 48 -0.17 0.56 -3.82
N LEU A 49 0.28 0.92 -2.63
CA LEU A 49 -0.28 0.47 -1.37
C LEU A 49 -1.05 1.63 -0.72
N TRP A 50 -2.31 1.37 -0.39
CA TRP A 50 -3.10 2.27 0.45
C TRP A 50 -3.77 1.48 1.57
N SER A 51 -4.10 2.19 2.65
CA SER A 51 -4.76 1.63 3.81
C SER A 51 -5.99 2.43 4.24
N THR A 52 -6.79 1.84 5.11
CA THR A 52 -7.99 2.41 5.73
C THR A 52 -7.93 2.33 7.25
N GLY A 53 -8.70 3.20 7.90
CA GLY A 53 -8.95 3.17 9.35
C GLY A 53 -8.07 4.15 10.14
N PRO A 54 -7.31 3.67 11.14
CA PRO A 54 -6.61 4.52 12.10
C PRO A 54 -5.53 5.37 11.42
N ASN A 55 -5.26 6.53 12.01
CA ASN A 55 -4.16 7.41 11.59
C ASN A 55 -3.50 8.16 12.77
N ASN A 56 -3.76 7.73 13.99
CA ASN A 56 -3.24 8.34 15.21
C ASN A 56 -1.70 8.17 15.35
N GLU A 57 -1.10 7.20 14.64
CA GLU A 57 0.34 7.01 14.56
C GLU A 57 1.09 8.21 13.96
N ALA A 58 0.40 9.02 13.15
CA ALA A 58 0.92 10.25 12.54
C ALA A 58 0.27 11.53 13.12
N GLY A 59 -0.37 11.43 14.29
CA GLY A 59 -1.04 12.56 14.96
C GLY A 59 -2.45 12.85 14.46
N GLY A 60 -3.05 11.95 13.69
CA GLY A 60 -4.46 11.99 13.35
C GLY A 60 -5.37 11.68 14.54
N LYS A 61 -6.68 11.81 14.35
CA LYS A 61 -7.69 11.61 15.42
C LYS A 61 -8.37 10.25 15.41
N ARG A 62 -8.17 9.45 14.35
CA ARG A 62 -8.89 8.19 14.19
C ARG A 62 -8.14 7.06 14.86
N GLU A 63 -8.84 6.36 15.75
CA GLU A 63 -8.32 5.26 16.56
C GLU A 63 -9.11 3.96 16.33
N THR A 64 -9.87 3.89 15.23
CA THR A 64 -10.67 2.72 14.88
C THR A 64 -9.83 1.44 14.80
N ALA A 65 -10.41 0.34 15.29
CA ALA A 65 -9.73 -0.96 15.30
C ALA A 65 -9.69 -1.64 13.92
N CYS A 66 -10.53 -1.23 12.97
CA CYS A 66 -10.53 -1.80 11.64
C CYS A 66 -9.40 -1.20 10.79
N HIS A 67 -8.49 -2.04 10.29
CA HIS A 67 -7.38 -1.62 9.44
C HIS A 67 -7.20 -2.61 8.29
N ILE A 68 -7.12 -2.10 7.06
CA ILE A 68 -6.97 -2.94 5.86
C ILE A 68 -5.93 -2.31 4.92
N ASP A 69 -4.89 -3.08 4.62
CA ASP A 69 -3.89 -2.78 3.60
C ASP A 69 -4.27 -3.38 2.24
N ILE A 70 -4.25 -2.57 1.18
CA ILE A 70 -4.62 -2.99 -0.17
C ILE A 70 -3.49 -2.64 -1.16
N PRO A 71 -2.64 -3.61 -1.54
CA PRO A 71 -1.64 -3.42 -2.58
C PRO A 71 -2.24 -3.65 -3.97
N MET A 72 -2.02 -2.70 -4.87
CA MET A 72 -2.48 -2.72 -6.26
C MET A 72 -1.31 -2.89 -7.23
N ARG A 73 -1.56 -3.59 -8.34
CA ARG A 73 -0.60 -3.79 -9.43
C ARG A 73 -0.94 -2.87 -10.60
N HIS A 74 0.08 -2.62 -11.43
CA HIS A 74 -0.06 -1.91 -12.71
C HIS A 74 -0.53 -0.45 -12.60
N CYS A 75 -0.43 0.15 -11.42
CA CYS A 75 -0.72 1.57 -11.21
C CYS A 75 0.40 2.46 -11.80
N THR A 76 0.01 3.68 -12.17
CA THR A 76 0.94 4.81 -12.30
C THR A 76 0.78 5.69 -11.07
N VAL A 77 1.88 6.08 -10.44
CA VAL A 77 1.91 6.94 -9.26
C VAL A 77 2.69 8.20 -9.63
N GLU A 78 2.08 9.35 -9.41
CA GLU A 78 2.63 10.67 -9.72
C GLU A 78 2.69 11.51 -8.44
N LEU A 79 3.81 12.24 -8.28
CA LEU A 79 3.95 13.29 -7.27
C LEU A 79 4.03 14.61 -8.01
N ASP A 80 3.02 15.47 -7.84
CA ASP A 80 2.97 16.80 -8.47
C ASP A 80 3.16 16.77 -10.00
N GLY A 81 2.71 15.69 -10.65
CA GLY A 81 2.84 15.45 -12.09
C GLY A 81 4.14 14.75 -12.53
N GLU A 82 5.05 14.44 -11.60
CA GLU A 82 6.22 13.61 -11.85
C GLU A 82 5.90 12.13 -11.57
N GLU A 83 5.93 11.30 -12.60
CA GLU A 83 5.76 9.85 -12.43
C GLU A 83 6.94 9.25 -11.65
N VAL A 84 6.64 8.60 -10.53
CA VAL A 84 7.60 7.82 -9.72
C VAL A 84 7.44 6.31 -9.91
N VAL A 85 6.25 5.88 -10.32
CA VAL A 85 5.95 4.51 -10.76
C VAL A 85 5.13 4.59 -12.03
N ARG A 86 5.53 3.86 -13.08
CA ARG A 86 4.79 3.80 -14.36
C ARG A 86 4.34 2.38 -14.64
N ARG A 87 3.03 2.12 -14.68
CA ARG A 87 2.45 0.79 -14.94
C ARG A 87 3.09 -0.31 -14.09
N GLY A 88 3.23 -0.05 -12.78
CA GLY A 88 3.79 -0.99 -11.82
C GLY A 88 5.32 -1.14 -11.86
N LYS A 89 6.06 -0.21 -12.49
CA LYS A 89 7.52 -0.18 -12.50
C LYS A 89 8.04 1.10 -11.87
N VAL A 90 8.91 0.97 -10.88
CA VAL A 90 9.59 2.12 -10.23
C VAL A 90 10.50 2.80 -11.24
N LEU A 91 10.45 4.13 -11.28
CA LEU A 91 11.34 4.94 -12.12
C LEU A 91 12.58 5.41 -11.33
N PRO A 92 13.73 5.63 -11.97
CA PRO A 92 14.90 6.22 -11.33
C PRO A 92 14.58 7.60 -10.76
N ALA A 93 15.26 7.97 -9.66
CA ALA A 93 15.14 9.32 -9.09
C ALA A 93 15.55 10.39 -10.12
N GLY A 94 14.68 11.39 -10.34
CA GLY A 94 14.85 12.45 -11.34
C GLY A 94 14.05 12.25 -12.64
N GLY A 95 13.01 11.43 -12.59
CA GLY A 95 12.09 11.17 -13.70
C GLY A 95 12.69 10.33 -14.82
N ALA A 96 11.82 9.66 -15.58
CA ALA A 96 12.19 9.14 -16.89
C ALA A 96 12.55 10.34 -17.78
N LYS A 97 13.85 10.64 -17.92
CA LYS A 97 14.30 11.55 -18.98
C LYS A 97 13.75 11.02 -20.30
N ALA A 98 12.85 11.79 -20.91
CA ALA A 98 12.39 11.59 -22.27
C ALA A 98 13.56 11.69 -23.25
#